data_AF-A0A1V6I355-F1
#
_entry.id   AF-A0A1V6I355-F1
#
_cell.length_a   1.000
_cell.length_b   1.000
_cell.length_c   1.000
_cell.angle_alpha   90.00
_cell.angle_beta   90.00
_cell.angle_gamma   90.00
#
_symmetry.space_group_name_H-M   'P 1'
#
loop_
_entity.id
_entity.type
_entity.pdbx_description
1 polymer ?
#
loop_
_entity_poly.entity_id
_entity_poly.type
_entity_poly.pdbx_seq_one_letter_code
_entity_poly.pdbx_strand_id
1 'polypeptide(L)'
;MTDWTAAYRRLYKFLDGYTGSQFIKTVQQVDPDLLDYNDYIEKRRNEEKSTTKKDYFKDILLSYPDDIKHHLFEIFLKPLEETSPDEVKDIRTIIGGGKVDIRKVIYAKAVASKEIDENLIADTLKGLKAFPEAHKLYNRALKDFNSGNDERHILDDLRLSVEYFLRSILGNEKTLENQIPFLGKYQKEKGISSEISNTFQRLIEIFGKYQNNYVKHHDKVKHSEIEFIFNLTNTFYRFLLSH
;
A
#
# COMPACT_ATOMS: atom_id res chain seq x y z
N MET A 1 1.56 12.07 22.00
CA MET A 1 2.71 12.98 21.75
C MET A 1 2.97 12.97 20.26
N THR A 2 3.00 14.13 19.63
CA THR A 2 3.19 14.29 18.17
C THR A 2 4.57 13.80 17.75
N ASP A 3 4.64 12.94 16.72
CA ASP A 3 5.92 12.48 16.17
C ASP A 3 6.43 13.49 15.12
N TRP A 4 6.97 14.60 15.62
CA TRP A 4 7.54 15.66 14.79
C TRP A 4 8.70 15.19 13.89
N THR A 5 9.41 14.14 14.31
CA THR A 5 10.47 13.55 13.49
C THR A 5 9.89 12.79 12.29
N ALA A 6 8.79 12.05 12.47
CA ALA A 6 8.08 11.42 11.38
C ALA A 6 7.46 12.44 10.42
N ALA A 7 6.86 13.52 10.95
CA ALA A 7 6.34 14.61 10.15
C ALA A 7 7.43 15.24 9.28
N TYR A 8 8.59 15.55 9.88
CA TYR A 8 9.74 16.10 9.17
C TYR A 8 10.23 15.18 8.05
N ARG A 9 10.37 13.87 8.30
CA ARG A 9 10.85 12.92 7.28
C ARG A 9 9.97 12.92 6.03
N ARG A 10 8.67 13.13 6.19
CA ARG A 10 7.73 13.20 5.06
C ARG A 10 7.78 14.56 4.38
N LEU A 11 7.81 15.64 5.14
CA LEU A 11 7.93 17.00 4.62
C LEU A 11 9.25 17.20 3.83
N TYR A 12 10.36 16.60 4.30
CA TYR A 12 11.68 16.77 3.69
C TYR A 12 11.73 16.35 2.22
N LYS A 13 10.91 15.38 1.79
CA LYS A 13 10.82 14.97 0.38
C LYS A 13 10.51 16.15 -0.55
N PHE A 14 9.74 17.12 -0.06
CA PHE A 14 9.38 18.34 -0.77
C PHE A 14 10.38 19.47 -0.52
N LEU A 15 10.94 19.54 0.70
CA LEU A 15 11.97 20.54 1.04
C LEU A 15 13.31 20.29 0.35
N ASP A 16 13.59 19.08 -0.15
CA ASP A 16 14.86 18.80 -0.83
C ASP A 16 15.09 19.69 -2.07
N GLY A 17 14.00 20.11 -2.71
CA GLY A 17 13.99 21.08 -3.81
C GLY A 17 14.28 22.53 -3.38
N TYR A 18 14.21 22.86 -2.09
CA TYR A 18 14.56 24.19 -1.59
C TYR A 18 16.08 24.36 -1.53
N THR A 19 16.55 25.56 -1.88
CA THR A 19 17.89 26.00 -1.48
C THR A 19 17.90 26.34 0.01
N GLY A 20 19.09 26.30 0.63
CA GLY A 20 19.22 26.64 2.05
C GLY A 20 18.76 28.06 2.38
N SER A 21 19.09 29.02 1.53
CA SER A 21 18.66 30.41 1.69
C SER A 21 17.14 30.57 1.52
N GLN A 22 16.50 29.87 0.58
CA GLN A 22 15.04 29.92 0.43
C GLN A 22 14.32 29.38 1.68
N PHE A 23 14.80 28.24 2.20
CA PHE A 23 14.24 27.66 3.41
C PHE A 23 14.38 28.61 4.60
N ILE A 24 15.59 29.13 4.87
CA ILE A 24 15.82 30.05 6.00
C ILE A 24 14.99 31.32 5.85
N LYS A 25 14.91 31.92 4.65
CA LYS A 25 14.05 33.08 4.40
C LYS A 25 12.58 32.80 4.65
N THR A 26 12.13 31.56 4.44
CA THR A 26 10.74 31.18 4.73
C THR A 26 10.51 31.10 6.24
N VAL A 27 11.44 30.49 6.99
CA VAL A 27 11.38 30.44 8.47
C VAL A 27 11.48 31.84 9.08
N GLN A 28 12.29 32.73 8.49
CA GLN A 28 12.43 34.13 8.92
C GLN A 28 11.14 34.95 8.84
N GLN A 29 10.12 34.49 8.12
CA GLN A 29 8.79 35.12 8.14
C GLN A 29 8.08 34.95 9.49
N VAL A 30 8.46 33.91 10.25
CA VAL A 30 7.92 33.60 11.58
C VAL A 30 8.91 34.00 12.67
N ASP A 31 10.20 33.80 12.44
CA ASP A 31 11.29 34.15 13.35
C ASP A 31 12.30 35.08 12.65
N PRO A 32 12.08 36.41 12.65
CA PRO A 32 12.97 37.37 12.01
C PRO A 32 14.39 37.40 12.58
N ASP A 33 14.59 36.88 13.80
CA ASP A 33 15.88 36.85 14.49
C ASP A 33 16.72 35.62 14.09
N LEU A 34 16.15 34.68 13.34
CA LEU A 34 16.91 33.55 12.79
C LEU A 34 18.02 34.07 11.86
N LEU A 35 19.25 33.62 12.10
CA LEU A 35 20.42 33.95 11.28
C LEU A 35 20.18 33.66 9.80
N ASP A 36 20.81 34.46 8.93
CA ASP A 36 20.80 34.16 7.52
C ASP A 36 21.57 32.86 7.21
N TYR A 37 21.46 32.39 5.97
CA TYR A 37 22.03 31.10 5.58
C TYR A 37 23.54 31.00 5.80
N ASN A 38 24.31 32.05 5.49
CA ASN A 38 25.77 31.98 5.60
C ASN A 38 26.17 31.95 7.08
N ASP A 39 25.60 32.87 7.85
CA ASP A 39 25.88 32.99 9.29
C ASP A 39 25.44 31.73 10.05
N TYR A 40 24.28 31.18 9.69
CA TYR A 40 23.76 29.96 10.30
C TYR A 40 24.65 28.74 10.01
N ILE A 41 25.16 28.60 8.78
CA ILE A 41 26.07 27.52 8.41
C ILE A 41 27.43 27.67 9.08
N GLU A 42 27.95 28.91 9.18
CA GLU A 42 29.18 29.19 9.91
C GLU A 42 29.04 28.84 11.39
N LYS A 43 27.95 29.28 12.03
CA LYS A 43 27.61 28.89 13.41
C LYS A 43 27.60 27.36 13.58
N ARG A 44 26.97 26.62 12.66
CA ARG A 44 26.94 25.15 12.74
C ARG A 44 28.30 24.50 12.60
N ARG A 45 29.19 25.03 11.75
CA ARG A 45 30.57 24.55 11.65
C ARG A 45 31.34 24.77 12.95
N ASN A 46 31.17 25.94 13.56
CA ASN A 46 31.79 26.26 14.84
C ASN A 46 31.27 25.37 15.99
N GLU A 47 30.01 24.93 15.87
CA GLU A 47 29.39 23.96 16.79
C GLU A 47 29.64 22.48 16.41
N GLU A 48 30.47 22.21 15.41
CA GLU A 48 30.76 20.86 14.87
C GLU A 48 29.50 20.06 14.46
N LYS A 49 28.45 20.76 14.03
CA LYS A 49 27.19 20.15 13.58
C LYS A 49 27.18 19.93 12.07
N SER A 50 26.42 18.91 11.64
CA SER A 50 26.20 18.63 10.22
C SER A 50 25.62 19.84 9.50
N THR A 51 26.14 20.14 8.31
CA THR A 51 25.70 21.24 7.44
C THR A 51 24.86 20.76 6.26
N THR A 52 24.41 19.48 6.27
CA THR A 52 23.53 18.96 5.22
C THR A 52 22.11 19.55 5.37
N LYS A 53 21.43 19.83 4.24
CA LYS A 53 20.05 20.36 4.23
C LYS A 53 19.13 19.55 5.15
N LYS A 54 19.20 18.23 5.04
CA LYS A 54 18.42 17.30 5.84
C LYS A 54 18.61 17.46 7.34
N ASP A 55 19.83 17.75 7.79
CA ASP A 55 20.08 17.85 9.22
C ASP A 55 19.74 19.23 9.73
N TYR A 56 20.18 20.29 9.04
CA TYR A 56 19.96 21.63 9.56
C TYR A 56 18.53 22.14 9.35
N PHE A 57 17.81 21.73 8.31
CA PHE A 57 16.35 22.01 8.21
C PHE A 57 15.60 21.33 9.36
N LYS A 58 15.96 20.09 9.69
CA LYS A 58 15.35 19.36 10.80
C LYS A 58 15.58 20.09 12.11
N ASP A 59 16.83 20.45 12.39
CA ASP A 59 17.19 21.08 13.64
C ASP A 59 16.49 22.44 13.81
N ILE A 60 16.40 23.24 12.74
CA ILE A 60 15.64 24.50 12.75
C ILE A 60 14.17 24.23 13.04
N LEU A 61 13.48 23.39 12.26
CA LEU A 61 12.04 23.19 12.44
C LEU A 61 11.70 22.58 13.80
N LEU A 62 12.57 21.73 14.34
CA LEU A 62 12.31 21.02 15.59
C LEU A 62 12.81 21.77 16.83
N SER A 63 13.55 22.88 16.70
CA SER A 63 13.99 23.68 17.84
C SER A 63 12.90 24.54 18.47
N TYR A 64 11.80 24.79 17.74
CA TYR A 64 10.72 25.65 18.21
C TYR A 64 9.70 24.92 19.10
N PRO A 65 8.91 25.66 19.91
CA PRO A 65 7.73 25.12 20.61
C PRO A 65 6.67 24.57 19.65
N ASP A 66 5.85 23.61 20.10
CA ASP A 66 4.95 22.82 19.23
C ASP A 66 3.92 23.67 18.46
N ASP A 67 3.42 24.76 19.03
CA ASP A 67 2.55 25.74 18.36
C ASP A 67 3.25 26.42 17.17
N ILE A 68 4.51 26.84 17.37
CA ILE A 68 5.33 27.42 16.30
C ILE A 68 5.73 26.35 15.27
N LYS A 69 6.05 25.12 15.70
CA LYS A 69 6.30 24.00 14.78
C LYS A 69 5.10 23.76 13.88
N HIS A 70 3.88 23.74 14.44
CA HIS A 70 2.65 23.61 13.67
C HIS A 70 2.54 24.69 12.60
N HIS A 71 2.73 25.96 12.98
CA HIS A 71 2.65 27.07 12.05
C HIS A 71 3.70 26.97 10.92
N LEU A 72 4.95 26.67 11.26
CA LEU A 72 6.03 26.48 10.28
C LEU A 72 5.73 25.34 9.31
N PHE A 73 5.26 24.18 9.80
CA PHE A 73 4.87 23.07 8.94
C PHE A 73 3.75 23.46 7.97
N GLU A 74 2.73 24.19 8.43
CA GLU A 74 1.63 24.66 7.57
C GLU A 74 2.10 25.62 6.47
N ILE A 75 3.09 26.49 6.74
CA ILE A 75 3.69 27.36 5.72
C ILE A 75 4.28 26.53 4.57
N PHE A 76 4.99 25.45 4.87
CA PHE A 76 5.58 24.58 3.84
C PHE A 76 4.57 23.63 3.19
N LEU A 77 3.48 23.28 3.88
CA LEU A 77 2.44 22.40 3.33
C LEU A 77 1.47 23.13 2.40
N LYS A 78 1.20 24.41 2.64
CA LYS A 78 0.22 25.18 1.86
C LYS A 78 0.47 25.18 0.35
N PRO A 79 1.70 25.37 -0.16
CA PRO A 79 1.97 25.28 -1.60
C PRO A 79 1.79 23.87 -2.18
N LEU A 80 1.80 22.84 -1.34
CA LEU A 80 1.71 21.44 -1.75
C LEU A 80 0.26 20.94 -1.82
N GLU A 81 -0.72 21.71 -1.33
CA GLU A 81 -2.12 21.27 -1.29
C GLU A 81 -2.68 20.94 -2.68
N GLU A 82 -2.30 21.71 -3.70
CA GLU A 82 -2.80 21.52 -5.07
C GLU A 82 -2.07 20.37 -5.80
N THR A 83 -0.82 20.09 -5.42
CA THR A 83 0.06 19.17 -6.16
C THR A 83 0.19 17.81 -5.50
N SER A 84 0.01 17.72 -4.18
CA SER A 84 0.21 16.50 -3.38
C SER A 84 -0.74 16.45 -2.18
N PRO A 85 -2.07 16.48 -2.41
CA PRO A 85 -3.08 16.61 -1.34
C PRO A 85 -3.07 15.46 -0.34
N ASP A 86 -2.79 14.23 -0.79
CA ASP A 86 -2.73 13.05 0.08
C ASP A 86 -1.52 13.10 1.02
N GLU A 87 -0.36 13.52 0.53
CA GLU A 87 0.84 13.68 1.35
C GLU A 87 0.69 14.82 2.37
N VAL A 88 0.04 15.91 1.98
CA VAL A 88 -0.30 17.01 2.91
C VAL A 88 -1.22 16.49 4.01
N LYS A 89 -2.26 15.73 3.65
CA LYS A 89 -3.18 15.12 4.62
C LYS A 89 -2.46 14.18 5.59
N ASP A 90 -1.53 13.39 5.10
CA ASP A 90 -0.72 12.49 5.93
C ASP A 90 0.16 13.28 6.92
N ILE A 91 0.84 14.33 6.47
CA ILE A 91 1.66 15.16 7.35
C ILE A 91 0.79 15.86 8.39
N ARG A 92 -0.37 16.41 7.99
CA ARG A 92 -1.37 17.01 8.90
C ARG A 92 -1.88 16.04 9.96
N THR A 93 -2.10 14.79 9.56
CA THR A 93 -2.50 13.73 10.48
C THR A 93 -1.42 13.49 11.54
N ILE A 94 -0.14 13.45 11.16
CA ILE A 94 0.95 13.27 12.13
C ILE A 94 1.04 14.47 13.08
N ILE A 95 1.08 15.70 12.55
CA ILE A 95 1.25 16.90 13.38
C ILE A 95 0.07 17.05 14.36
N GLY A 96 -1.15 16.68 13.96
CA GLY A 96 -2.33 16.62 14.84
C GLY A 96 -2.31 15.50 15.89
N GLY A 97 -1.19 14.77 16.03
CA GLY A 97 -1.04 13.66 16.99
C GLY A 97 -1.64 12.33 16.55
N GLY A 98 -2.18 12.27 15.33
CA GLY A 98 -2.68 11.05 14.70
C GLY A 98 -1.54 10.15 14.21
N LYS A 99 -1.84 8.86 14.04
CA LYS A 99 -0.95 7.93 13.36
C LYS A 99 -1.45 7.77 11.92
N VAL A 100 -0.59 8.09 10.96
CA VAL A 100 -0.87 7.73 9.57
C VAL A 100 -0.72 6.24 9.42
N ASP A 101 -1.66 5.64 8.72
CA ASP A 101 -1.60 4.23 8.41
C ASP A 101 -0.48 3.98 7.38
N ILE A 102 0.69 3.58 7.88
CA ILE A 102 1.88 3.27 7.07
C ILE A 102 1.55 2.19 6.04
N ARG A 103 0.58 1.33 6.36
CA ARG A 103 0.02 0.37 5.43
C ARG A 103 -0.45 1.05 4.17
N LYS A 104 -1.35 2.04 4.27
CA LYS A 104 -1.92 2.75 3.11
C LYS A 104 -0.83 3.35 2.20
N VAL A 105 0.26 3.85 2.78
CA VAL A 105 1.42 4.37 2.02
C VAL A 105 2.19 3.26 1.30
N ILE A 106 2.36 2.10 1.95
CA ILE A 106 2.96 0.92 1.32
C ILE A 106 2.05 0.40 0.20
N TYR A 107 0.74 0.30 0.44
CA TYR A 107 -0.26 -0.12 -0.54
C TYR A 107 -0.30 0.80 -1.75
N ALA A 108 -0.38 2.12 -1.56
CA ALA A 108 -0.34 3.09 -2.65
C ALA A 108 0.95 2.96 -3.48
N LYS A 109 2.09 2.67 -2.81
CA LYS A 109 3.36 2.44 -3.49
C LYS A 109 3.39 1.11 -4.25
N ALA A 110 2.81 0.03 -3.73
CA ALA A 110 2.70 -1.28 -4.40
C ALA A 110 1.76 -1.25 -5.62
N VAL A 111 0.68 -0.46 -5.53
CA VAL A 111 -0.20 -0.20 -6.68
C VAL A 111 0.53 0.68 -7.71
N ALA A 112 1.19 1.76 -7.27
CA ALA A 112 1.93 2.66 -8.16
C ALA A 112 3.22 2.03 -8.77
N SER A 113 3.79 1.00 -8.14
CA SER A 113 5.00 0.31 -8.61
C SER A 113 4.75 -0.66 -9.76
N LYS A 114 3.51 -0.81 -10.25
CA LYS A 114 3.09 -1.83 -11.24
C LYS A 114 3.20 -3.28 -10.73
N GLU A 115 3.29 -3.49 -9.41
CA GLU A 115 3.42 -4.83 -8.82
C GLU A 115 2.09 -5.63 -8.87
N ILE A 116 0.96 -4.93 -9.00
CA ILE A 116 -0.30 -5.53 -9.45
C ILE A 116 -0.65 -4.94 -10.82
N ASP A 117 -0.81 -5.81 -11.81
CA ASP A 117 -1.12 -5.41 -13.19
C ASP A 117 -2.58 -4.90 -13.27
N GLU A 118 -2.75 -3.59 -13.40
CA GLU A 118 -4.06 -2.92 -13.50
C GLU A 118 -4.88 -3.44 -14.69
N ASN A 119 -4.24 -3.79 -15.81
CA ASN A 119 -4.94 -4.36 -16.96
C ASN A 119 -5.44 -5.77 -16.63
N LEU A 120 -4.63 -6.57 -15.95
CA LEU A 120 -5.02 -7.89 -15.48
C LEU A 120 -6.19 -7.83 -14.49
N ILE A 121 -6.21 -6.85 -13.58
CA ILE A 121 -7.36 -6.62 -12.69
C ILE A 121 -8.60 -6.25 -13.50
N ALA A 122 -8.49 -5.30 -14.43
CA ALA A 122 -9.62 -4.85 -15.24
C ALA A 122 -10.24 -6.01 -16.06
N ASP A 123 -9.39 -6.84 -16.66
CA ASP A 123 -9.83 -8.04 -17.39
C ASP A 123 -10.46 -9.08 -16.46
N THR A 124 -9.87 -9.31 -15.29
CA THR A 124 -10.40 -10.21 -14.26
C THR A 124 -11.79 -9.76 -13.81
N LEU A 125 -11.95 -8.48 -13.47
CA LEU A 125 -13.24 -7.90 -13.08
C LEU A 125 -14.28 -8.07 -14.18
N LYS A 126 -13.91 -7.80 -15.44
CA LYS A 126 -14.81 -7.97 -16.59
C LYS A 126 -15.24 -9.42 -16.74
N GLY A 127 -14.32 -10.37 -16.67
CA GLY A 127 -14.61 -11.80 -16.77
C GLY A 127 -15.48 -12.32 -15.62
N LEU A 128 -15.24 -11.85 -14.40
CA LEU A 128 -16.00 -12.24 -13.22
C LEU A 128 -17.45 -11.72 -13.22
N LYS A 129 -17.84 -10.76 -14.06
CA LYS A 129 -19.24 -10.28 -14.13
C LYS A 129 -20.27 -11.39 -14.37
N ALA A 130 -19.89 -12.47 -15.04
CA ALA A 130 -20.74 -13.65 -15.24
C ALA A 130 -20.89 -14.53 -13.98
N PHE A 131 -20.15 -14.23 -12.91
CA PHE A 131 -20.04 -14.99 -11.66
C PHE A 131 -20.25 -14.05 -10.46
N PRO A 132 -21.50 -13.65 -10.16
CA PRO A 132 -21.80 -12.51 -9.28
C PRO A 132 -21.20 -12.61 -7.87
N GLU A 133 -21.26 -13.79 -7.24
CA GLU A 133 -20.73 -13.97 -5.88
C GLU A 133 -19.20 -13.88 -5.85
N ALA A 134 -18.52 -14.50 -6.83
CA ALA A 134 -17.07 -14.36 -6.98
C ALA A 134 -16.68 -12.90 -7.26
N HIS A 135 -17.36 -12.24 -8.19
CA HIS A 135 -17.12 -10.84 -8.51
C HIS A 135 -17.29 -9.91 -7.30
N LYS A 136 -18.32 -10.13 -6.48
CA LYS A 136 -18.58 -9.34 -5.28
C LYS A 136 -17.47 -9.48 -4.26
N LEU A 137 -17.05 -10.72 -3.97
CA LEU A 137 -15.98 -11.00 -3.01
C LEU A 137 -14.63 -10.47 -3.50
N TYR A 138 -14.29 -10.68 -4.76
CA TYR A 138 -13.08 -10.14 -5.36
C TYR A 138 -13.04 -8.61 -5.31
N ASN A 139 -14.14 -7.91 -5.63
CA ASN A 139 -14.19 -6.45 -5.52
C ASN A 139 -14.04 -5.96 -4.09
N ARG A 140 -14.61 -6.69 -3.13
CA ARG A 140 -14.44 -6.36 -1.71
C ARG A 140 -12.98 -6.51 -1.30
N ALA A 141 -12.34 -7.63 -1.62
CA ALA A 141 -10.92 -7.86 -1.40
C ALA A 141 -10.05 -6.77 -2.04
N LEU A 142 -10.33 -6.38 -3.30
CA LEU A 142 -9.62 -5.33 -4.02
C LEU A 142 -9.76 -3.97 -3.33
N LYS A 143 -10.98 -3.63 -2.90
CA LYS A 143 -11.25 -2.37 -2.20
C LYS A 143 -10.54 -2.33 -0.86
N ASP A 144 -10.60 -3.41 -0.10
CA ASP A 144 -9.98 -3.51 1.22
C ASP A 144 -8.44 -3.46 1.09
N PHE A 145 -7.89 -4.17 0.10
CA PHE A 145 -6.48 -4.09 -0.28
C PHE A 145 -6.05 -2.66 -0.63
N ASN A 146 -6.78 -1.97 -1.51
CA ASN A 146 -6.47 -0.59 -1.89
C ASN A 146 -6.62 0.41 -0.73
N SER A 147 -7.49 0.12 0.24
CA SER A 147 -7.66 0.95 1.43
C SER A 147 -6.62 0.68 2.53
N GLY A 148 -5.84 -0.39 2.39
CA GLY A 148 -4.86 -0.86 3.37
C GLY A 148 -5.45 -1.44 4.65
N ASN A 149 -6.74 -1.79 4.62
CA ASN A 149 -7.46 -2.34 5.76
C ASN A 149 -7.49 -3.87 5.73
N ASP A 150 -7.52 -4.45 6.93
CA ASP A 150 -7.93 -5.82 7.21
C ASP A 150 -7.38 -6.95 6.30
N GLU A 151 -6.07 -7.13 6.40
CA GLU A 151 -5.26 -8.14 5.70
C GLU A 151 -5.83 -9.57 5.72
N ARG A 152 -6.55 -9.96 6.77
CA ARG A 152 -7.14 -11.31 6.89
C ARG A 152 -8.44 -11.44 6.10
N HIS A 153 -9.28 -10.41 6.16
CA HIS A 153 -10.52 -10.38 5.40
C HIS A 153 -10.25 -10.37 3.89
N ILE A 154 -9.17 -9.71 3.45
CA ILE A 154 -8.70 -9.78 2.05
C ILE A 154 -8.43 -11.23 1.64
N LEU A 155 -7.68 -12.00 2.44
CA LEU A 155 -7.40 -13.39 2.13
C LEU A 155 -8.69 -14.21 2.08
N ASP A 156 -9.52 -14.20 3.13
CA ASP A 156 -10.74 -15.01 3.12
C ASP A 156 -11.68 -14.66 1.95
N ASP A 157 -11.77 -13.39 1.58
CA ASP A 157 -12.53 -12.96 0.40
C ASP A 157 -11.96 -13.50 -0.90
N LEU A 158 -10.63 -13.47 -1.09
CA LEU A 158 -9.99 -14.07 -2.27
C LEU A 158 -10.22 -15.59 -2.31
N ARG A 159 -10.10 -16.28 -1.16
CA ARG A 159 -10.39 -17.72 -1.04
C ARG A 159 -11.81 -18.05 -1.47
N LEU A 160 -12.79 -17.37 -0.87
CA LEU A 160 -14.20 -17.58 -1.15
C LEU A 160 -14.54 -17.19 -2.59
N SER A 161 -13.93 -16.13 -3.11
CA SER A 161 -14.11 -15.70 -4.49
C SER A 161 -13.70 -16.81 -5.48
N VAL A 162 -12.54 -17.44 -5.27
CA VAL A 162 -12.09 -18.58 -6.10
C VAL A 162 -13.04 -19.77 -5.92
N GLU A 163 -13.46 -20.06 -4.69
CA GLU A 163 -14.38 -21.16 -4.40
C GLU A 163 -15.72 -20.99 -5.15
N TYR A 164 -16.37 -19.84 -5.05
CA TYR A 164 -17.63 -19.55 -5.74
C TYR A 164 -17.49 -19.56 -7.26
N PHE A 165 -16.36 -19.08 -7.78
CA PHE A 165 -16.05 -19.17 -9.19
C PHE A 165 -15.96 -20.63 -9.66
N LEU A 166 -15.20 -21.47 -8.93
CA LEU A 166 -15.06 -22.89 -9.24
C LEU A 166 -16.40 -23.63 -9.14
N ARG A 167 -17.22 -23.36 -8.12
CA ARG A 167 -18.57 -23.89 -7.99
C ARG A 167 -19.42 -23.61 -9.23
N SER A 168 -19.32 -22.38 -9.75
CA SER A 168 -20.08 -21.94 -10.91
C SER A 168 -19.65 -22.64 -12.20
N ILE A 169 -18.34 -22.72 -12.48
CA ILE A 169 -17.86 -23.34 -13.73
C ILE A 169 -17.91 -24.87 -13.70
N LEU A 170 -17.82 -25.48 -12.51
CA LEU A 170 -17.83 -26.94 -12.33
C LEU A 170 -19.24 -27.48 -12.00
N GLY A 171 -20.23 -26.59 -11.83
CA GLY A 171 -21.62 -26.97 -11.56
C GLY A 171 -21.81 -27.75 -10.25
N ASN A 172 -21.14 -27.34 -9.16
CA ASN A 172 -21.21 -28.01 -7.87
C ASN A 172 -21.17 -27.04 -6.69
N GLU A 173 -21.32 -27.53 -5.46
CA GLU A 173 -21.30 -26.72 -4.23
C GLU A 173 -20.16 -27.11 -3.26
N LYS A 174 -19.07 -27.66 -3.79
CA LYS A 174 -17.94 -28.14 -2.97
C LYS A 174 -17.11 -26.97 -2.42
N THR A 175 -16.47 -27.20 -1.27
CA THR A 175 -15.44 -26.30 -0.74
C THR A 175 -14.21 -26.34 -1.64
N LEU A 176 -13.38 -25.30 -1.57
CA LEU A 176 -12.19 -25.14 -2.42
C LEU A 176 -11.29 -26.38 -2.44
N GLU A 177 -11.02 -26.98 -1.27
CA GLU A 177 -10.16 -28.17 -1.14
C GLU A 177 -10.77 -29.40 -1.81
N ASN A 178 -12.10 -29.45 -1.88
CA ASN A 178 -12.86 -30.56 -2.45
C ASN A 178 -13.15 -30.35 -3.96
N GLN A 179 -12.70 -29.24 -4.56
CA GLN A 179 -12.86 -28.98 -6.00
C GLN A 179 -11.84 -29.74 -6.87
N ILE A 180 -10.69 -30.14 -6.32
CA ILE A 180 -9.55 -30.68 -7.09
C ILE A 180 -9.94 -31.83 -8.05
N PRO A 181 -10.72 -32.86 -7.63
CA PRO A 181 -11.09 -33.94 -8.54
C PRO A 181 -11.96 -33.48 -9.72
N PHE A 182 -12.87 -32.54 -9.47
CA PHE A 182 -13.77 -31.98 -10.49
C PHE A 182 -13.02 -31.07 -11.45
N LEU A 183 -12.10 -30.28 -10.92
CA LEU A 183 -11.23 -29.41 -11.68
C LEU A 183 -10.33 -30.20 -12.65
N GLY A 184 -9.74 -31.31 -12.20
CA GLY A 184 -8.94 -32.17 -13.07
C GLY A 184 -9.75 -32.77 -14.23
N LYS A 185 -11.00 -33.16 -13.98
CA LYS A 185 -11.92 -33.63 -15.03
C LYS A 185 -12.25 -32.50 -16.01
N TYR A 186 -12.63 -31.32 -15.51
CA TYR A 186 -12.92 -30.14 -16.33
C TYR A 186 -11.74 -29.75 -17.23
N GLN A 187 -10.53 -29.71 -16.66
CA GLN A 187 -9.32 -29.35 -17.41
C GLN A 187 -9.02 -30.34 -18.54
N LYS A 188 -9.19 -31.64 -18.29
CA LYS A 188 -9.05 -32.68 -19.30
C LYS A 188 -10.08 -32.52 -20.43
N GLU A 189 -11.34 -32.23 -20.10
CA GLU A 189 -12.40 -31.99 -21.08
C GLU A 189 -12.13 -30.75 -21.94
N LYS A 190 -11.45 -29.75 -21.39
CA LYS A 190 -10.99 -28.55 -22.11
C LYS A 190 -9.67 -28.74 -22.89
N GLY A 191 -9.11 -29.95 -22.90
CA GLY A 191 -7.89 -30.26 -23.65
C GLY A 191 -6.60 -29.70 -23.04
N ILE A 192 -6.61 -29.33 -21.75
CA ILE A 192 -5.43 -28.83 -21.06
C ILE A 192 -4.46 -29.98 -20.80
N SER A 193 -3.16 -29.75 -21.02
CA SER A 193 -2.14 -30.79 -20.79
C SER A 193 -2.10 -31.23 -19.32
N SER A 194 -1.71 -32.49 -19.11
CA SER A 194 -1.64 -33.09 -17.78
C SER A 194 -0.68 -32.36 -16.84
N GLU A 195 0.46 -31.89 -17.35
CA GLU A 195 1.48 -31.17 -16.58
C GLU A 195 0.92 -29.86 -16.04
N ILE A 196 0.29 -29.07 -16.91
CA ILE A 196 -0.32 -27.79 -16.54
C ILE A 196 -1.50 -28.01 -15.59
N SER A 197 -2.35 -29.02 -15.87
CA SER A 197 -3.46 -29.39 -15.00
C SER A 197 -2.97 -29.74 -13.58
N ASN A 198 -1.93 -30.57 -13.48
CA ASN A 198 -1.34 -30.99 -12.21
C ASN A 198 -0.72 -29.81 -11.46
N THR A 199 0.02 -28.94 -12.15
CA THR A 199 0.59 -27.72 -11.55
C THR A 199 -0.51 -26.81 -11.02
N PHE A 200 -1.56 -26.56 -11.80
CA PHE A 200 -2.67 -25.71 -11.40
C PHE A 200 -3.38 -26.26 -10.15
N GLN A 201 -3.68 -27.55 -10.13
CA GLN A 201 -4.31 -28.21 -8.97
C GLN A 201 -3.44 -28.08 -7.72
N ARG A 202 -2.11 -28.22 -7.86
CA ARG A 202 -1.18 -28.03 -6.75
C ARG A 202 -1.16 -26.58 -6.24
N LEU A 203 -1.24 -25.60 -7.13
CA LEU A 203 -1.32 -24.19 -6.76
C LEU A 203 -2.61 -23.89 -5.98
N ILE A 204 -3.76 -24.41 -6.42
CA ILE A 204 -5.04 -24.27 -5.69
C ILE A 204 -4.95 -24.91 -4.30
N GLU A 205 -4.34 -26.09 -4.19
CA GLU A 205 -4.17 -26.78 -2.91
C GLU A 205 -3.30 -25.96 -1.94
N ILE A 206 -2.15 -25.45 -2.40
CA ILE A 206 -1.26 -24.62 -1.58
C ILE A 206 -1.94 -23.30 -1.20
N PHE A 207 -2.64 -22.66 -2.14
CA PHE A 207 -3.42 -21.44 -1.93
C PHE A 207 -4.48 -21.64 -0.83
N GLY A 208 -5.23 -22.75 -0.86
CA GLY A 208 -6.20 -23.09 0.18
C GLY A 208 -5.56 -23.35 1.55
N LYS A 209 -4.42 -24.08 1.58
CA LYS A 209 -3.68 -24.38 2.83
C LYS A 209 -3.11 -23.13 3.48
N TYR A 210 -2.46 -22.26 2.70
CA TYR A 210 -1.92 -21.00 3.19
C TYR A 210 -3.02 -20.21 3.91
N GLN A 211 -4.15 -19.97 3.22
CA GLN A 211 -5.23 -19.16 3.79
C GLN A 211 -5.87 -19.79 5.02
N ASN A 212 -6.07 -21.10 5.02
CA ASN A 212 -6.57 -21.80 6.21
C ASN A 212 -5.66 -21.61 7.44
N ASN A 213 -4.34 -21.64 7.27
CA ASN A 213 -3.41 -21.48 8.39
C ASN A 213 -3.42 -20.03 8.92
N TYR A 214 -3.32 -19.05 8.03
CA TYR A 214 -3.18 -17.65 8.44
C TYR A 214 -4.49 -16.98 8.87
N VAL A 215 -5.63 -17.41 8.32
CA VAL A 215 -6.96 -16.92 8.76
C VAL A 215 -7.32 -17.49 10.14
N LYS A 216 -6.96 -18.75 10.45
CA LYS A 216 -7.35 -19.41 11.71
C LYS A 216 -6.46 -19.03 12.90
N HIS A 217 -5.16 -18.79 12.70
CA HIS A 217 -4.21 -18.64 13.81
C HIS A 217 -3.96 -17.19 14.29
N HIS A 218 -4.73 -16.21 13.83
CA HIS A 218 -4.56 -14.80 14.20
C HIS A 218 -3.12 -14.26 13.96
N ASP A 219 -2.40 -14.85 13.02
CA ASP A 219 -1.02 -14.47 12.74
C ASP A 219 -0.91 -13.16 11.96
N LYS A 220 0.24 -12.48 12.12
CA LYS A 220 0.60 -11.31 11.32
C LYS A 220 0.98 -11.76 9.90
N VAL A 221 0.01 -11.76 9.00
CA VAL A 221 0.22 -11.96 7.56
C VAL A 221 1.16 -10.87 7.04
N LYS A 222 2.13 -11.23 6.20
CA LYS A 222 2.99 -10.23 5.55
C LYS A 222 2.27 -9.66 4.34
N HIS A 223 2.30 -8.35 4.19
CA HIS A 223 1.69 -7.66 3.06
C HIS A 223 2.15 -8.19 1.69
N SER A 224 3.45 -8.44 1.52
CA SER A 224 4.02 -9.01 0.28
C SER A 224 3.44 -10.40 -0.06
N GLU A 225 3.00 -11.16 0.94
CA GLU A 225 2.36 -12.46 0.72
C GLU A 225 0.90 -12.28 0.27
N ILE A 226 0.18 -11.25 0.74
CA ILE A 226 -1.18 -10.93 0.29
C ILE A 226 -1.17 -10.52 -1.19
N GLU A 227 -0.21 -9.69 -1.58
CA GLU A 227 -0.01 -9.29 -2.98
C GLU A 227 0.24 -10.50 -3.88
N PHE A 228 1.11 -11.42 -3.46
CA PHE A 228 1.34 -12.68 -4.17
C PHE A 228 0.04 -13.50 -4.31
N ILE A 229 -0.76 -13.61 -3.25
CA ILE A 229 -2.04 -14.31 -3.27
C ILE A 229 -3.05 -13.62 -4.21
N PHE A 230 -3.04 -12.30 -4.28
CA PHE A 230 -3.87 -11.52 -5.21
C PHE A 230 -3.51 -11.81 -6.67
N ASN A 231 -2.22 -11.74 -7.00
CA ASN A 231 -1.72 -12.05 -8.34
C ASN A 231 -1.94 -13.51 -8.73
N LEU A 232 -1.80 -14.45 -7.78
CA LEU A 232 -2.12 -15.85 -7.99
C LEU A 232 -3.62 -16.06 -8.26
N THR A 233 -4.49 -15.35 -7.53
CA THR A 233 -5.94 -15.37 -7.74
C THR A 233 -6.31 -14.89 -9.15
N ASN A 234 -5.72 -13.78 -9.60
CA ASN A 234 -5.88 -13.27 -10.97
C ASN A 234 -5.42 -14.29 -12.02
N THR A 235 -4.30 -14.96 -11.75
CA THR A 235 -3.76 -16.01 -12.63
C THR A 235 -4.74 -17.17 -12.75
N PHE A 236 -5.39 -17.59 -11.66
CA PHE A 236 -6.41 -18.64 -11.70
C PHE A 236 -7.60 -18.25 -12.58
N TYR A 237 -8.13 -17.04 -12.41
CA TYR A 237 -9.26 -16.56 -13.22
C TYR A 237 -8.89 -16.48 -14.69
N ARG A 238 -7.77 -15.83 -15.02
CA ARG A 238 -7.32 -15.67 -16.40
C ARG A 238 -7.15 -17.03 -17.10
N PHE A 239 -6.55 -18.00 -16.42
CA PHE A 239 -6.34 -19.33 -16.98
C PHE A 239 -7.65 -20.08 -17.23
N LEU A 240 -8.60 -20.03 -16.29
CA LEU A 240 -9.86 -20.77 -16.40
C LEU A 240 -10.86 -20.08 -17.34
N LEU A 241 -10.85 -18.75 -17.42
CA LEU A 241 -11.69 -17.98 -18.33
C LEU A 241 -11.23 -18.04 -19.79
N SER A 242 -9.99 -18.45 -20.06
CA SER A 242 -9.48 -18.58 -21.42
C SER A 242 -9.86 -19.90 -22.11
N HIS A 243 -10.68 -20.74 -21.47
CA HIS A 243 -11.05 -22.09 -21.95
C HIS A 243 -12.56 -22.33 -21.85
#